data_AF-A0A3C1P022-F1
#
_entry.id   AF-A0A3C1P022-F1
#
_cell.length_a   1.000
_cell.length_b   1.000
_cell.length_c   1.000
_cell.angle_alpha   90.00
_cell.angle_beta   90.00
_cell.angle_gamma   90.00
#
_symmetry.space_group_name_H-M   'P 1'
#
loop_
_entity.id
_entity.type
_entity.pdbx_description
1 polymer ?
#
loop_
_entity_poly.entity_id
_entity_poly.type
_entity_poly.pdbx_seq_one_letter_code
_entity_poly.pdbx_strand_id
1 'polypeptide(L)'
;MVGRRMYGGTSTYIPLKVNMAGVIPVIFASSLLFLPILLVQLTGSQDGWALWVQQNLGTGTGNWYLAIYFALIVFFCYFYVS
;
A
#
# COMPACT_ATOMS: atom_id res chain seq x y z
N MET A 1 10.64 -56.50 -24.25
CA MET A 1 11.16 -55.22 -23.71
C MET A 1 9.97 -54.27 -23.59
N VAL A 2 9.34 -54.19 -22.42
CA VAL A 2 8.23 -53.26 -22.18
C VAL A 2 8.81 -52.08 -21.40
N GLY A 3 9.08 -50.99 -22.12
CA GLY A 3 9.58 -49.74 -21.55
C GLY A 3 8.53 -49.12 -20.63
N ARG A 4 8.91 -48.90 -19.37
CA ARG A 4 8.14 -48.20 -18.34
C ARG A 4 7.78 -46.81 -18.85
N ARG A 5 6.54 -46.62 -19.31
CA ARG A 5 6.02 -45.28 -19.60
C ARG A 5 6.02 -44.49 -18.30
N MET A 6 6.75 -43.39 -18.26
CA MET A 6 6.59 -42.39 -17.21
C MET A 6 5.26 -41.70 -17.48
N TYR A 7 4.17 -42.18 -16.86
CA TYR A 7 2.90 -41.47 -16.82
C TYR A 7 3.21 -40.10 -16.22
N GLY A 8 2.97 -39.05 -17.01
CA GLY A 8 3.44 -37.69 -16.76
C GLY A 8 3.33 -37.31 -15.29
N GLY A 9 4.46 -36.89 -14.73
CA GLY A 9 4.50 -36.33 -13.39
C GLY A 9 3.41 -35.27 -13.29
N THR A 10 2.54 -35.42 -12.29
CA THR A 10 1.52 -34.45 -11.92
C THR A 10 2.13 -33.06 -12.00
N SER A 11 1.60 -32.21 -12.89
CA SER A 11 2.11 -30.85 -13.14
C SER A 11 2.43 -30.16 -11.81
N THR A 12 3.72 -30.02 -11.48
CA THR A 12 4.14 -29.40 -10.23
C THR A 12 4.05 -27.90 -10.43
N TYR A 13 2.95 -27.28 -9.97
CA TYR A 13 2.83 -25.83 -9.97
C TYR A 13 3.46 -25.28 -8.69
N ILE A 14 4.22 -24.21 -8.84
CA ILE A 14 4.69 -23.42 -7.70
C ILE A 14 3.54 -22.48 -7.35
N PRO A 15 2.89 -22.62 -6.18
CA PRO A 15 1.76 -21.75 -5.82
C PRO A 15 2.27 -20.34 -5.53
N LEU A 16 2.15 -19.45 -6.52
CA LEU A 16 2.38 -18.02 -6.34
C LEU A 16 1.07 -17.36 -5.93
N LYS A 17 1.06 -16.67 -4.80
CA LYS A 17 -0.07 -15.85 -4.38
C LYS A 17 -0.10 -14.58 -5.20
N VAL A 18 -1.29 -14.20 -5.71
CA VAL A 18 -1.49 -12.97 -6.48
C VAL A 18 -1.27 -11.72 -5.62
N ASN A 19 -1.58 -11.79 -4.32
CA ASN A 19 -1.25 -10.77 -3.34
C ASN A 19 -0.32 -11.36 -2.28
N MET A 20 1.00 -11.24 -2.49
CA MET A 20 2.00 -11.60 -1.47
C MET A 20 2.15 -10.51 -0.39
N ALA A 21 1.70 -9.29 -0.68
CA ALA A 21 1.84 -8.13 0.19
C ALA A 21 0.94 -8.18 1.44
N GLY A 22 -0.21 -8.86 1.32
CA GLY A 22 -1.21 -8.90 2.38
C GLY A 22 -1.74 -7.49 2.68
N VAL A 23 -1.72 -7.09 3.96
CA VAL A 23 -2.28 -5.82 4.48
C VAL A 23 -1.17 -4.83 4.87
N ILE A 24 0.09 -5.23 4.80
CA ILE A 24 1.22 -4.42 5.29
C ILE A 24 1.39 -3.10 4.50
N PRO A 25 1.30 -3.06 3.15
CA PRO A 25 1.44 -1.82 2.39
C PRO A 25 0.40 -0.75 2.75
N VAL A 26 -0.85 -1.14 3.01
CA VAL A 26 -1.91 -0.19 3.33
C VAL A 26 -1.76 0.40 4.74
N ILE A 27 -1.16 -0.36 5.66
CA ILE A 27 -0.81 0.12 7.01
C ILE A 27 0.34 1.14 6.93
N PHE A 28 1.35 0.89 6.11
CA PHE A 28 2.44 1.85 5.90
C PHE A 28 1.95 3.13 5.20
N ALA A 29 1.08 3.01 4.21
CA ALA A 29 0.50 4.18 3.53
C ALA A 29 -0.31 5.07 4.50
N SER A 30 -1.14 4.46 5.36
CA SER A 30 -1.96 5.21 6.32
C SER A 30 -1.14 5.85 7.44
N SER A 31 -0.13 5.17 7.98
CA SER A 31 0.77 5.74 9.00
C SER A 31 1.58 6.93 8.46
N LEU A 32 2.07 6.86 7.22
CA LEU A 32 2.84 7.94 6.60
C LEU A 32 1.97 9.18 6.34
N LEU A 33 0.73 8.99 5.85
CA LEU A 33 -0.24 10.09 5.69
C LEU A 33 -0.67 10.72 7.01
N PHE A 34 -0.61 9.96 8.11
CA PHE A 34 -0.97 10.46 9.43
C PHE A 34 0.09 11.39 10.04
N LEU A 35 1.38 11.19 9.72
CA LEU A 35 2.48 12.01 10.24
C LEU A 35 2.30 13.53 10.03
N PRO A 36 2.01 14.05 8.81
CA PRO A 36 1.85 15.49 8.60
C PRO A 36 0.60 16.04 9.31
N ILE A 37 -0.47 15.26 9.40
CA ILE A 37 -1.70 15.64 10.12
C ILE A 37 -1.39 15.79 11.61
N LEU A 38 -0.66 14.83 12.18
CA LEU A 38 -0.23 14.86 13.57
C LEU A 38 0.71 16.05 13.84
N LEU A 39 1.66 16.34 12.94
CA LEU A 39 2.52 17.52 13.07
C LEU A 39 1.73 18.83 13.10
N VAL A 40 0.74 19.00 12.22
CA VAL A 40 -0.14 20.18 12.22
C VAL A 40 -0.96 20.27 13.51
N GLN A 41 -1.48 19.14 14.01
CA GLN A 41 -2.23 19.10 15.26
C GLN A 41 -1.36 19.43 16.48
N LEU A 42 -0.12 18.95 16.53
CA LEU A 42 0.80 19.22 17.63
C LEU A 42 1.34 20.65 17.63
N THR A 43 1.61 21.20 16.45
CA THR A 43 2.16 22.56 16.31
C THR A 43 1.09 23.64 16.44
N GLY A 44 -0.18 23.31 16.17
CA GLY A 44 -1.28 24.29 16.17
C GLY A 44 -1.08 25.42 15.16
N SER A 45 -0.20 25.23 14.18
CA SER A 45 0.16 26.26 13.20
C SER A 45 -1.03 26.63 12.33
N GLN A 46 -1.27 27.94 12.21
CA GLN A 46 -2.32 28.55 11.36
C GLN A 46 -1.77 28.99 9.99
N ASP A 47 -0.52 28.66 9.69
CA ASP A 47 0.11 29.01 8.42
C ASP A 47 -0.61 28.36 7.24
N GLY A 48 -0.55 29.00 6.07
CA GLY A 48 -1.26 28.54 4.88
C GLY A 48 -0.94 27.10 4.47
N TRP A 49 0.28 26.62 4.73
CA TRP A 49 0.68 25.23 4.48
C TRP A 49 -0.02 24.25 5.44
N ALA A 50 -0.15 24.62 6.72
CA ALA A 50 -0.77 23.80 7.75
C ALA A 50 -2.29 23.72 7.52
N LEU A 51 -2.91 24.84 7.14
CA LEU A 51 -4.32 24.90 6.76
C LEU A 51 -4.59 24.03 5.52
N TRP A 52 -3.71 24.07 4.52
CA TRP A 52 -3.81 23.23 3.33
C TRP A 52 -3.73 21.74 3.67
N VAL A 53 -2.77 21.34 4.53
CA VAL A 53 -2.64 19.95 4.99
C VAL A 53 -3.91 19.51 5.74
N GLN A 54 -4.43 20.35 6.63
CA GLN A 54 -5.60 20.00 7.43
C GLN A 54 -6.87 19.84 6.56
N GLN A 55 -7.04 20.71 5.56
CA GLN A 55 -8.18 20.66 4.63
C GLN A 55 -8.10 19.48 3.66
N ASN A 56 -6.92 19.22 3.09
CA ASN A 56 -6.74 18.24 2.02
C ASN A 56 -6.40 16.84 2.50
N LEU A 57 -5.68 16.70 3.62
CA LEU A 57 -5.27 15.41 4.18
C LEU A 57 -6.05 15.04 5.45
N GLY A 58 -6.56 16.02 6.21
CA GLY A 58 -7.23 15.76 7.50
C GLY A 58 -8.65 15.19 7.41
N THR A 59 -9.34 15.37 6.28
CA THR A 59 -10.77 15.04 6.15
C THR A 59 -11.04 13.59 5.72
N GLY A 60 -10.03 12.84 5.26
CA GLY A 60 -10.17 11.44 4.81
C GLY A 60 -10.98 11.23 3.52
N THR A 61 -11.71 12.25 3.07
CA THR A 61 -12.62 12.21 1.90
C THR A 61 -12.15 13.14 0.78
N GLY A 62 -11.09 13.93 0.99
CA GLY A 62 -10.55 14.83 -0.02
C GLY A 62 -10.00 14.06 -1.24
N ASN A 63 -10.23 14.58 -2.45
CA ASN A 63 -9.67 14.01 -3.68
C ASN A 63 -8.14 13.87 -3.60
N TRP A 64 -7.45 14.81 -2.94
CA TRP A 64 -6.01 14.77 -2.74
C TRP A 64 -5.58 13.67 -1.78
N TYR A 65 -6.30 13.50 -0.67
CA TYR A 65 -6.08 12.39 0.26
C TYR A 65 -6.18 11.05 -0.47
N LEU A 66 -7.26 10.84 -1.25
CA LEU A 66 -7.49 9.59 -1.99
C LEU A 66 -6.41 9.35 -3.07
N ALA A 67 -6.03 10.39 -3.82
CA ALA A 67 -5.01 10.27 -4.85
C ALA A 67 -3.63 9.92 -4.27
N ILE A 68 -3.22 10.62 -3.20
CA ILE A 68 -1.94 10.36 -2.52
C ILE A 68 -1.98 8.99 -1.84
N TYR A 69 -3.09 8.63 -1.20
CA TYR A 69 -3.26 7.33 -0.55
C TYR A 69 -3.18 6.18 -1.55
N PHE A 70 -3.85 6.29 -2.69
CA PHE A 70 -3.76 5.31 -3.77
C PHE A 70 -2.34 5.18 -4.31
N ALA A 71 -1.67 6.30 -4.58
CA ALA A 71 -0.30 6.30 -5.07
C ALA A 71 0.68 5.66 -4.07
N LEU A 72 0.54 5.96 -2.77
CA LEU A 72 1.35 5.35 -1.71
C LEU A 72 1.09 3.85 -1.58
N ILE A 73 -0.17 3.40 -1.66
CA ILE A 73 -0.50 1.97 -1.63
C ILE A 73 0.17 1.25 -2.80
N VAL A 74 0.07 1.78 -4.03
CA VAL A 74 0.70 1.17 -5.21
C VAL A 74 2.22 1.12 -5.05
N PHE A 75 2.83 2.21 -4.60
CA PHE A 75 4.26 2.29 -4.35
C PHE A 75 4.72 1.24 -3.30
N PHE A 76 4.08 1.20 -2.14
CA PHE A 76 4.44 0.24 -1.08
C PHE A 76 4.09 -1.20 -1.43
N CYS A 77 3.04 -1.44 -2.23
CA CYS A 77 2.70 -2.79 -2.68
C CYS A 77 3.80 -3.34 -3.60
N TYR A 78 4.34 -2.51 -4.50
CA TYR A 78 5.47 -2.89 -5.35
C TYR A 78 6.77 -3.04 -4.54
N PHE A 79 7.08 -2.09 -3.66
CA PHE A 79 8.31 -2.10 -2.86
C PHE A 79 8.36 -3.22 -1.80
N TYR A 80 7.21 -3.64 -1.27
CA TYR A 80 7.14 -4.71 -0.27
C TYR A 80 7.14 -6.12 -0.89
N VAL A 81 6.61 -6.28 -2.11
CA VAL A 81 6.50 -7.58 -2.78
C VAL A 81 7.65 -7.89 -3.75
N SER A 82 8.23 -6.87 -4.39
CA SER A 82 9.36 -7.04 -5.31
C SER A 82 10.68 -7.18 -4.56
#